data_AF-A0A6H1ZHB1-F1
#
_entry.id   AF-A0A6H1ZHB1-F1
#
_cell.length_a   1.000
_cell.length_b   1.000
_cell.length_c   1.000
_cell.angle_alpha   90.00
_cell.angle_beta   90.00
_cell.angle_gamma   90.00
#
_symmetry.space_group_name_H-M   'P 1'
#
loop_
_entity.id
_entity.type
_entity.pdbx_description
1 polymer ?
#
loop_
_entity_poly.entity_id
_entity_poly.type
_entity_poly.pdbx_seq_one_letter_code
_entity_poly.pdbx_strand_id
1 'polypeptide(L)' 'MPYKRSGNKVMHKKGESWKVKQTCKSSAAAESAIRLLRGIEHGMQPKKRKKK' A
#
# COMPACT_ATOMS: atom_id res chain seq x y z
N MET A 1 -9.24 5.31 -1.09
CA MET A 1 -9.75 3.94 -1.35
C MET A 1 -9.41 3.05 -0.16
N PRO A 2 -10.28 2.11 0.25
CA PRO A 2 -9.93 1.18 1.32
C PRO A 2 -8.90 0.15 0.83
N TYR A 3 -7.82 0.03 1.59
CA TYR A 3 -6.75 -0.96 1.40
C TYR A 3 -6.79 -2.00 2.51
N LYS A 4 -6.59 -3.27 2.14
CA LYS A 4 -6.42 -4.38 3.08
C LYS A 4 -5.24 -5.27 2.72
N ARG A 5 -4.73 -6.01 3.70
CA ARG A 5 -3.68 -7.03 3.51
C ARG A 5 -4.31 -8.42 3.45
N SER A 6 -3.78 -9.27 2.59
CA SER A 6 -3.96 -10.72 2.65
C SER A 6 -2.59 -11.38 2.50
N GLY A 7 -2.02 -11.87 3.61
CA GLY A 7 -0.64 -12.37 3.63
C GLY A 7 0.38 -11.30 3.21
N ASN A 8 1.15 -11.57 2.17
CA ASN A 8 2.10 -10.61 1.58
C ASN A 8 1.49 -9.76 0.45
N LYS A 9 0.18 -9.86 0.20
CA LYS A 9 -0.51 -9.14 -0.86
C LYS A 9 -1.26 -7.93 -0.29
N VAL A 10 -1.12 -6.79 -0.96
CA VAL A 10 -1.91 -5.58 -0.74
C VAL A 10 -3.07 -5.59 -1.72
N MET A 11 -4.29 -5.50 -1.19
CA MET A 11 -5.52 -5.47 -1.96
C MET A 11 -6.19 -4.10 -1.83
N HIS A 12 -6.85 -3.66 -2.91
CA HIS A 12 -7.69 -2.47 -2.92
C HIS A 12 -9.11 -2.83 -3.35
N LYS A 13 -10.10 -2.10 -2.84
CA LYS A 13 -11.49 -2.26 -3.28
C LYS A 13 -11.67 -1.55 -4.62
N LYS A 14 -12.12 -2.28 -5.64
CA LYS A 14 -12.46 -1.75 -6.97
C LYS A 14 -13.90 -2.15 -7.27
N GLY A 15 -14.82 -1.20 -7.10
CA GLY A 15 -16.26 -1.49 -7.09
C GLY A 15 -16.64 -2.32 -5.85
N GLU A 16 -17.29 -3.46 -6.05
CA GLU A 16 -17.65 -4.38 -4.97
C GLU A 16 -16.55 -5.40 -4.64
N SER A 17 -15.62 -5.64 -5.57
CA SER A 17 -14.61 -6.68 -5.44
C SER A 17 -13.27 -6.17 -4.89
N TRP A 18 -12.57 -7.03 -4.16
CA TRP A 18 -11.19 -6.79 -3.73
C TRP A 18 -10.21 -7.32 -4.77
N LYS A 19 -9.39 -6.44 -5.35
CA LYS A 19 -8.34 -6.82 -6.31
C LYS A 19 -6.96 -6.68 -5.69
N VAL A 20 -6.01 -7.49 -6.15
CA VAL A 20 -4.61 -7.37 -5.73
C VAL A 20 -4.00 -6.14 -6.42
N LYS A 21 -3.50 -5.19 -5.63
CA LYS A 21 -2.80 -4.00 -6.13
C LYS A 21 -1.30 -4.25 -6.24
N GLN A 22 -0.73 -4.92 -5.24
CA GLN A 22 0.71 -5.20 -5.17
C GLN A 22 0.97 -6.45 -4.35
N THR A 23 1.96 -7.25 -4.75
CA THR A 23 2.52 -8.33 -3.93
C THR A 23 3.87 -7.88 -3.38
N CYS A 24 4.07 -8.02 -2.08
CA CYS A 24 5.30 -7.65 -1.39
C CYS A 24 6.12 -8.89 -1.04
N LYS A 25 7.40 -8.68 -0.73
CA LYS A 25 8.32 -9.75 -0.31
C LYS A 25 7.93 -10.37 1.04
N SER A 26 7.31 -9.59 1.92
CA SER A 26 6.91 -10.00 3.27
C SER A 26 5.62 -9.35 3.71
N SER A 27 5.00 -9.89 4.77
CA SER A 27 3.82 -9.32 5.43
C SER A 27 4.08 -7.91 5.98
N ALA A 28 5.24 -7.70 6.60
CA ALA A 28 5.65 -6.40 7.13
C ALA A 28 5.84 -5.34 6.02
N ALA A 29 6.37 -5.75 4.86
CA ALA A 29 6.49 -4.88 3.70
C ALA A 29 5.10 -4.50 3.13
N ALA A 30 4.15 -5.45 3.11
CA ALA A 30 2.78 -5.18 2.70
C ALA A 30 2.07 -4.19 3.64
N GLU A 31 2.31 -4.30 4.95
CA GLU A 31 1.76 -3.34 5.92
C GLU A 31 2.35 -1.94 5.73
N SER A 32 3.67 -1.84 5.56
CA SER A 32 4.34 -0.57 5.26
C SER A 32 3.82 0.07 3.98
N ALA A 33 3.58 -0.73 2.94
CA ALA A 33 3.01 -0.28 1.68
C ALA A 33 1.58 0.26 1.85
N ILE A 34 0.74 -0.38 2.67
CA ILE A 34 -0.61 0.13 2.97
C ILE A 34 -0.55 1.49 3.67
N ARG A 35 0.35 1.65 4.66
CA ARG A 35 0.53 2.93 5.36
C ARG A 35 0.96 4.03 4.40
N LEU A 36 1.90 3.73 3.49
CA LEU A 36 2.34 4.67 2.47
C LEU A 36 1.19 5.05 1.51
N LEU A 37 0.44 4.07 1.02
CA LEU A 37 -0.70 4.31 0.13
C LEU A 37 -1.77 5.17 0.78
N ARG A 38 -2.11 4.91 2.04
CA ARG A 38 -3.04 5.75 2.82
C ARG A 38 -2.48 7.15 3.01
N GLY A 39 -1.19 7.26 3.35
CA GLY A 39 -0.52 8.55 3.48
C GLY A 39 -0.67 9.38 2.21
N ILE A 40 -0.36 8.80 1.04
CA ILE A 40 -0.47 9.49 -0.25
C ILE A 40 -1.90 9.95 -0.53
N GLU A 41 -2.91 9.14 -0.20
CA GLU A 41 -4.32 9.54 -0.33
C GLU A 41 -4.72 10.68 0.61
N HIS A 42 -4.09 10.77 1.78
CA HIS A 42 -4.28 11.86 2.74
C HIS A 42 -3.35 13.06 2.49
N GLY A 43 -2.66 13.12 1.34
CA GLY A 43 -1.81 14.27 0.97
C GLY A 43 -0.36 14.18 1.44
N MET A 44 0.09 13.05 1.99
CA MET A 44 1.51 12.82 2.26
C MET A 44 2.29 12.75 0.95
N GLN A 45 3.18 13.71 0.71
CA GLN A 45 4.16 13.64 -0.37
C GLN A 45 5.48 13.07 0.17
N PRO A 46 5.81 11.80 -0.11
CA PRO A 46 7.09 11.25 0.29
C PRO A 46 8.21 12.01 -0.45
N LYS A 47 9.04 12.75 0.31
CA LYS A 47 10.24 13.38 -0.24
C LYS A 47 11.20 12.28 -0.66
N LYS A 48 11.69 12.33 -1.91
CA LYS A 48 12.76 11.43 -2.36
C LYS A 48 13.95 11.59 -1.40
N ARG A 49 14.35 10.52 -0.71
CA ARG A 49 15.62 10.51 0.03
C ARG A 49 16.72 10.79 -0.99
N LYS A 50 17.48 11.88 -0.81
CA LYS A 50 18.72 12.10 -1.57
C LYS A 50 19.62 10.90 -1.29
N LYS A 51 20.06 10.21 -2.36
CA LYS A 51 21.13 9.21 -2.28
C LYS A 51 22.37 9.97 -1.82
N LYS A 52 22.90 9.62 -0.65
CA LYS A 52 24.13 10.20 -0.10
C LYS A 52 25.33 9.45 -0.68
#